data_AF-A0A7H0HL67-F1
#
_entry.id   AF-A0A7H0HL67-F1
#
_cell.length_a   1.000
_cell.length_b   1.000
_cell.length_c   1.000
_cell.angle_alpha   90.00
_cell.angle_beta   90.00
_cell.angle_gamma   90.00
#
_symmetry.space_group_name_H-M   'P 1'
#
loop_
_entity.id
_entity.type
_entity.pdbx_description
1 polymer ?
#
loop_
_entity_poly.entity_id
_entity_poly.type
_entity_poly.pdbx_seq_one_letter_code
_entity_poly.pdbx_strand_id
1 'polypeptide(L)'
;MLLAVALAAGVAQGAGFGLPAGELATRTLPLAVPPGAMSPLLSAVLYRTDAGAPAHYLGVGAGIPRLQIPDSPGATAWKLVPDADCAHLEQVPLAELHSPGMHPVTVQQDPLPMACAAAFEGSCTSRDGRLRIATTYEGQRRKARVGGGFFGTEGLIDSTFFTGTRTLAIEHLPSGRALRLQERLADTNSYSAPQTAIRYLPELRLVLLLGVARERGVPLAHCIALPAD
;
A
#
# COMPACT_ATOMS: atom_id res chain seq x y z
N MET A 1 44.54 2.86 -38.50
CA MET A 1 43.21 2.22 -38.63
C MET A 1 42.55 2.32 -37.26
N LEU A 2 41.69 3.31 -37.06
CA LEU A 2 40.87 3.50 -35.86
C LEU A 2 39.67 2.55 -35.90
N LEU A 3 39.22 2.08 -34.74
CA LEU A 3 37.83 1.80 -34.30
C LEU A 3 37.88 0.71 -33.22
N ALA A 4 37.13 0.71 -32.13
CA ALA A 4 36.38 1.70 -31.37
C ALA A 4 36.00 0.94 -30.08
N VAL A 5 36.25 1.53 -28.92
CA VAL A 5 35.83 0.98 -27.62
C VAL A 5 34.31 1.10 -27.54
N ALA A 6 33.59 -0.03 -27.52
CA ALA A 6 32.16 -0.06 -27.30
C ALA A 6 31.88 0.19 -25.81
N LEU A 7 31.65 1.45 -25.45
CA LEU A 7 31.01 1.83 -24.20
C LEU A 7 29.54 1.40 -24.28
N ALA A 8 29.19 0.34 -23.56
CA ALA A 8 27.82 -0.02 -23.27
C ALA A 8 27.22 1.06 -22.36
N ALA A 9 26.62 2.08 -22.97
CA ALA A 9 25.76 3.02 -22.26
C ALA A 9 24.54 2.24 -21.77
N GLY A 10 24.48 1.99 -20.46
CA GLY A 10 23.29 1.52 -19.80
C GLY A 10 22.16 2.52 -20.06
N VAL A 11 21.16 2.09 -20.82
CA VAL A 11 19.89 2.80 -20.92
C VAL A 11 19.28 2.79 -19.54
N ALA A 12 19.38 3.94 -18.85
CA ALA A 12 18.53 4.23 -17.72
C ALA A 12 17.09 4.14 -18.24
N GLN A 13 16.38 3.10 -17.81
CA GLN A 13 14.94 2.98 -17.99
C GLN A 13 14.29 4.16 -17.26
N GLY A 14 14.07 5.25 -17.99
CA GLY A 14 13.08 6.23 -17.60
C GLY A 14 11.75 5.49 -17.53
N ALA A 15 11.33 5.13 -16.32
CA ALA A 15 10.07 4.46 -16.04
C ALA A 15 8.90 5.44 -16.25
N GLY A 16 8.72 5.86 -17.50
CA GLY A 16 7.56 6.63 -17.92
C GLY A 16 6.38 5.68 -18.06
N PHE A 17 5.36 5.87 -17.24
CA PHE A 17 4.05 5.29 -17.50
C PHE A 17 3.56 5.79 -18.85
N GLY A 18 3.10 4.88 -19.71
CA GLY A 18 2.32 5.27 -20.88
C GLY A 18 1.08 6.07 -20.47
N LEU A 19 0.46 6.76 -21.43
CA LEU A 19 -0.90 7.25 -21.23
C LEU A 19 -1.80 6.03 -20.99
N PRO A 20 -2.59 6.01 -19.90
CA PRO A 20 -3.40 4.85 -19.59
C PRO A 20 -4.52 4.75 -20.63
N ALA A 21 -4.90 3.53 -20.98
CA ALA A 21 -6.03 3.27 -21.88
C ALA A 21 -7.38 3.67 -21.28
N GLY A 22 -7.42 3.91 -19.96
CA GLY A 22 -8.56 4.45 -19.23
C GLY A 22 -8.29 4.52 -17.72
N GLU A 23 -9.25 5.01 -16.96
CA GLU A 23 -9.11 5.14 -15.50
C GLU A 23 -9.65 3.92 -14.75
N LEU A 24 -8.99 3.51 -13.67
CA LEU A 24 -9.54 2.57 -12.70
C LEU A 24 -10.50 3.32 -11.76
N ALA A 25 -11.72 2.81 -11.62
CA ALA A 25 -12.71 3.43 -10.74
C ALA A 25 -12.32 3.20 -9.27
N THR A 26 -12.40 4.25 -8.46
CA THR A 26 -12.23 4.16 -7.00
C THR A 26 -13.58 4.22 -6.32
N ARG A 27 -13.78 3.37 -5.32
CA ARG A 27 -14.94 3.43 -4.43
C ARG A 27 -14.47 3.59 -3.01
N THR A 28 -15.22 4.33 -2.21
CA THR A 28 -14.98 4.37 -0.76
C THR A 28 -15.21 2.98 -0.21
N LEU A 29 -14.29 2.49 0.61
CA LEU A 29 -14.44 1.25 1.36
C LEU A 29 -15.06 1.62 2.72
N PRO A 30 -16.35 1.31 2.96
CA PRO A 30 -16.97 1.62 4.24
C PRO A 30 -16.25 0.90 5.38
N LEU A 31 -15.96 1.62 6.45
CA LEU A 31 -15.25 1.10 7.60
C LEU A 31 -15.87 1.70 8.86
N ALA A 32 -16.42 0.84 9.70
CA ALA A 32 -16.80 1.18 11.06
C ALA A 32 -15.67 0.77 12.03
N VAL A 33 -15.14 1.75 12.75
CA VAL A 33 -14.18 1.52 13.85
C VAL A 33 -14.91 1.77 15.16
N PRO A 34 -15.09 0.75 16.01
CA PRO A 34 -15.73 0.93 17.32
C PRO A 34 -14.98 1.94 18.20
N PRO A 35 -15.67 2.61 19.13
CA PRO A 35 -15.01 3.45 20.13
C PRO A 35 -13.95 2.65 20.92
N GLY A 36 -12.73 3.17 21.00
CA GLY A 36 -11.61 2.52 21.69
C GLY A 36 -10.92 1.40 20.90
N ALA A 37 -11.39 1.09 19.68
CA ALA A 37 -10.73 0.15 18.78
C ALA A 37 -9.57 0.80 18.00
N MET A 38 -8.58 -0.01 17.67
CA MET A 38 -7.52 0.37 16.74
C MET A 38 -8.05 0.46 15.31
N SER A 39 -7.56 1.42 14.52
CA SER A 39 -7.97 1.59 13.12
C SER A 39 -7.12 0.74 12.16
N PRO A 40 -7.71 0.08 11.14
CA PRO A 40 -6.99 -0.70 10.15
C PRO A 40 -6.27 0.14 9.09
N LEU A 41 -6.45 1.46 9.11
CA LEU A 41 -5.96 2.35 8.06
C LEU A 41 -4.43 2.47 8.00
N LEU A 42 -3.73 2.20 9.10
CA LEU A 42 -2.29 2.45 9.21
C LEU A 42 -1.44 1.19 9.37
N SER A 43 -1.99 0.11 9.94
CA SER A 43 -1.20 -1.05 10.36
C SER A 43 -1.93 -2.40 10.27
N ALA A 44 -3.00 -2.49 9.46
CA ALA A 44 -3.72 -3.75 9.31
C ALA A 44 -2.86 -4.86 8.67
N VAL A 45 -2.89 -6.03 9.28
CA VAL A 45 -2.36 -7.28 8.74
C VAL A 45 -3.47 -7.97 7.94
N LEU A 46 -3.14 -8.45 6.75
CA LEU A 46 -4.04 -9.27 5.95
C LEU A 46 -3.95 -10.72 6.43
N TYR A 47 -5.09 -11.35 6.65
CA TYR A 47 -5.22 -12.77 6.95
C TYR A 47 -6.01 -13.45 5.85
N ARG A 48 -5.74 -14.74 5.65
CA ARG A 48 -6.47 -15.61 4.76
C ARG A 48 -6.84 -16.89 5.51
N THR A 49 -8.01 -17.42 5.19
CA THR A 49 -8.39 -18.79 5.53
C THR A 49 -8.73 -19.54 4.25
N ASP A 50 -8.22 -20.76 4.17
CA ASP A 50 -8.54 -21.72 3.11
C ASP A 50 -9.51 -22.80 3.64
N ALA A 51 -10.04 -22.63 4.88
CA ALA A 51 -11.06 -23.50 5.44
C ALA A 51 -12.41 -23.23 4.76
N GLY A 52 -12.64 -23.93 3.65
CA GLY A 52 -13.82 -23.73 2.80
C GLY A 52 -13.52 -22.83 1.61
N ALA A 53 -14.41 -21.86 1.33
CA ALA A 53 -14.15 -20.87 0.29
C ALA A 53 -13.09 -19.86 0.75
N PRO A 54 -12.12 -19.47 -0.10
CA PRO A 54 -11.10 -18.49 0.26
C PRO A 54 -11.73 -17.20 0.79
N ALA A 55 -11.34 -16.81 2.01
CA ALA A 55 -11.81 -15.59 2.65
C ALA A 55 -10.65 -14.78 3.20
N HIS A 56 -10.78 -13.46 3.12
CA HIS A 56 -9.76 -12.50 3.52
C HIS A 56 -10.25 -11.66 4.69
N TYR A 57 -9.34 -11.34 5.60
CA TYR A 57 -9.61 -10.57 6.79
C TYR A 57 -8.53 -9.53 7.02
N LEU A 58 -8.89 -8.42 7.65
CA LEU A 58 -7.96 -7.43 8.16
C LEU A 58 -7.96 -7.49 9.68
N GLY A 59 -6.77 -7.58 10.29
CA GLY A 59 -6.60 -7.56 11.73
C GLY A 59 -5.64 -6.45 12.16
N VAL A 60 -5.92 -5.82 13.29
CA VAL A 60 -5.03 -4.83 13.91
C VAL A 60 -4.84 -5.20 15.37
N GLY A 61 -3.59 -5.19 15.83
CA GLY A 61 -3.26 -5.49 17.22
C GLY A 61 -3.49 -6.95 17.63
N ALA A 62 -3.83 -7.84 16.70
CA ALA A 62 -4.00 -9.26 16.96
C ALA A 62 -2.67 -9.88 17.43
N GLY A 63 -2.74 -10.63 18.52
CA GLY A 63 -1.63 -11.34 19.10
C GLY A 63 -1.20 -12.54 18.25
N ILE A 64 -0.23 -13.29 18.77
CA ILE A 64 0.24 -14.53 18.15
C ILE A 64 0.09 -15.63 19.19
N PRO A 65 -1.06 -16.34 19.24
CA PRO A 65 -1.35 -17.33 20.28
C PRO A 65 -0.27 -18.42 20.39
N ARG A 66 0.25 -18.89 19.25
CA ARG A 66 1.33 -19.90 19.20
C ARG A 66 2.65 -19.44 19.86
N LEU A 67 2.86 -18.12 19.95
CA LEU A 67 4.01 -17.51 20.63
C LEU A 67 3.64 -16.95 22.00
N GLN A 68 2.41 -17.20 22.49
CA GLN A 68 1.87 -16.65 23.74
C GLN A 68 1.91 -15.11 23.78
N ILE A 69 1.86 -14.47 22.61
CA ILE A 69 1.77 -13.01 22.52
C ILE A 69 0.28 -12.65 22.59
N PRO A 70 -0.16 -11.91 23.62
CA PRO A 70 -1.56 -11.53 23.76
C PRO A 70 -1.96 -10.45 22.74
N ASP A 71 -3.26 -10.31 22.54
CA ASP A 71 -3.83 -9.20 21.78
C ASP A 71 -3.51 -7.86 22.44
N SER A 72 -3.29 -6.85 21.61
CA SER A 72 -3.15 -5.47 22.06
C SER A 72 -4.49 -4.92 22.56
N PRO A 73 -4.50 -4.00 23.54
CA PRO A 73 -5.71 -3.27 23.90
C PRO A 73 -6.35 -2.60 22.66
N GLY A 74 -7.64 -2.82 22.45
CA GLY A 74 -8.37 -2.29 21.28
C GLY A 74 -8.16 -3.07 19.98
N ALA A 75 -7.52 -4.25 20.02
CA ALA A 75 -7.37 -5.11 18.85
C ALA A 75 -8.73 -5.46 18.22
N THR A 76 -8.81 -5.39 16.90
CA THR A 76 -10.07 -5.52 16.14
C THR A 76 -9.81 -6.22 14.81
N ALA A 77 -10.85 -6.90 14.32
CA ALA A 77 -10.83 -7.66 13.08
C ALA A 77 -12.03 -7.31 12.19
N TRP A 78 -11.80 -7.38 10.88
CA TRP A 78 -12.82 -7.22 9.85
C TRP A 78 -12.70 -8.33 8.82
N LYS A 79 -13.82 -8.88 8.38
CA LYS A 79 -13.91 -9.73 7.21
C LYS A 79 -14.07 -8.87 5.96
N LEU A 80 -13.35 -9.20 4.91
CA LEU A 80 -13.56 -8.61 3.60
C LEU A 80 -14.66 -9.36 2.87
N VAL A 81 -15.73 -8.65 2.52
CA VAL A 81 -16.89 -9.20 1.82
C VAL A 81 -16.98 -8.57 0.43
N PRO A 82 -16.80 -9.35 -0.65
CA PRO A 82 -16.96 -8.85 -2.02
C PRO A 82 -18.42 -8.45 -2.30
N ASP A 83 -18.59 -7.35 -3.00
CA ASP A 83 -19.88 -6.84 -3.49
C ASP A 83 -19.90 -6.88 -5.03
N ALA A 84 -21.05 -6.58 -5.65
CA ALA A 84 -21.17 -6.52 -7.11
C ALA A 84 -20.19 -5.52 -7.76
N ASP A 85 -19.83 -4.47 -7.04
CA ASP A 85 -19.02 -3.36 -7.53
C ASP A 85 -17.61 -3.29 -6.95
N CYS A 86 -17.39 -3.83 -5.73
CA CYS A 86 -16.09 -3.82 -5.05
C CYS A 86 -16.10 -4.77 -3.83
N ALA A 87 -15.91 -4.24 -2.61
CA ALA A 87 -16.05 -4.96 -1.34
C ALA A 87 -16.38 -3.97 -0.21
N HIS A 88 -16.80 -4.51 0.92
CA HIS A 88 -16.91 -3.81 2.20
C HIS A 88 -16.24 -4.61 3.34
N LEU A 89 -16.05 -3.94 4.48
CA LEU A 89 -15.46 -4.54 5.68
C LEU A 89 -16.54 -4.76 6.74
N GLU A 90 -16.82 -6.02 7.05
CA GLU A 90 -17.70 -6.40 8.16
C GLU A 90 -16.87 -6.62 9.42
N GLN A 91 -17.21 -5.96 10.52
CA GLN A 91 -16.54 -6.21 11.79
C GLN A 91 -16.87 -7.63 12.28
N VAL A 92 -15.83 -8.36 12.70
CA VAL A 92 -15.98 -9.72 13.24
C VAL A 92 -15.30 -9.86 14.60
N PRO A 93 -15.68 -10.86 15.43
CA PRO A 93 -14.99 -11.15 16.67
C PRO A 93 -13.50 -11.46 16.44
N LEU A 94 -12.63 -10.91 17.28
CA LEU A 94 -11.17 -11.15 17.16
C LEU A 94 -10.80 -12.64 17.26
N ALA A 95 -11.59 -13.43 18.00
CA ALA A 95 -11.44 -14.88 18.09
C ALA A 95 -11.51 -15.59 16.74
N GLU A 96 -12.16 -15.01 15.73
CA GLU A 96 -12.17 -15.56 14.37
C GLU A 96 -10.75 -15.58 13.78
N LEU A 97 -9.93 -14.55 14.03
CA LEU A 97 -8.53 -14.52 13.57
C LEU A 97 -7.64 -15.58 14.25
N HIS A 98 -8.10 -16.15 15.37
CA HIS A 98 -7.41 -17.20 16.11
C HIS A 98 -7.92 -18.61 15.78
N SER A 99 -8.89 -18.72 14.87
CA SER A 99 -9.46 -20.01 14.48
C SER A 99 -8.42 -20.88 13.76
N PRO A 100 -8.50 -22.22 13.91
CA PRO A 100 -7.64 -23.14 13.15
C PRO A 100 -7.77 -22.90 11.64
N GLY A 101 -6.64 -22.83 10.93
CA GLY A 101 -6.60 -22.57 9.48
C GLY A 101 -6.60 -21.08 9.10
N MET A 102 -6.74 -20.17 10.06
CA MET A 102 -6.49 -18.74 9.82
C MET A 102 -5.00 -18.46 9.81
N HIS A 103 -4.52 -17.81 8.76
CA HIS A 103 -3.09 -17.53 8.58
C HIS A 103 -2.87 -16.07 8.17
N PRO A 104 -1.94 -15.34 8.81
CA PRO A 104 -1.52 -14.04 8.29
C PRO A 104 -0.82 -14.25 6.95
N VAL A 105 -1.16 -13.41 5.97
CA VAL A 105 -0.50 -13.41 4.66
C VAL A 105 0.94 -12.93 4.87
N THR A 106 1.88 -13.84 4.63
CA THR A 106 3.31 -13.52 4.75
C THR A 106 3.83 -12.81 3.51
N VAL A 107 4.95 -12.13 3.63
CA VAL A 107 5.64 -11.44 2.52
C VAL A 107 5.90 -12.34 1.31
N GLN A 108 6.15 -13.62 1.56
CA GLN A 108 6.40 -14.62 0.53
C GLN A 108 5.11 -14.98 -0.22
N GLN A 109 3.97 -14.94 0.46
CA GLN A 109 2.65 -15.24 -0.08
C GLN A 109 1.93 -14.01 -0.62
N ASP A 110 2.34 -12.81 -0.24
CA ASP A 110 1.76 -11.55 -0.71
C ASP A 110 1.96 -11.41 -2.23
N PRO A 111 0.86 -11.30 -3.01
CA PRO A 111 0.92 -11.05 -4.45
C PRO A 111 1.64 -9.75 -4.80
N LEU A 112 1.67 -8.79 -3.87
CA LEU A 112 2.36 -7.52 -4.02
C LEU A 112 3.68 -7.53 -3.22
N PRO A 113 4.85 -7.49 -3.88
CA PRO A 113 6.13 -7.46 -3.18
C PRO A 113 6.25 -6.29 -2.20
N MET A 114 6.93 -6.48 -1.06
CA MET A 114 7.14 -5.42 -0.06
C MET A 114 7.78 -4.14 -0.61
N ALA A 115 8.57 -4.23 -1.68
CA ALA A 115 9.20 -3.06 -2.30
C ALA A 115 8.18 -2.13 -3.01
N CYS A 116 6.97 -2.63 -3.27
CA CYS A 116 5.93 -1.87 -3.94
C CYS A 116 5.46 -0.69 -3.10
N ALA A 117 5.56 0.52 -3.65
CA ALA A 117 5.30 1.77 -2.94
C ALA A 117 6.11 1.94 -1.64
N ALA A 118 7.25 1.25 -1.48
CA ALA A 118 8.16 1.48 -0.35
C ALA A 118 9.14 2.63 -0.59
N ALA A 119 9.40 2.98 -1.84
CA ALA A 119 10.31 4.06 -2.20
C ALA A 119 9.56 5.39 -2.40
N PHE A 120 10.23 6.50 -2.10
CA PHE A 120 9.71 7.84 -2.40
C PHE A 120 9.51 8.04 -3.91
N GLU A 121 10.39 7.48 -4.72
CA GLU A 121 10.29 7.38 -6.18
C GLU A 121 10.68 5.95 -6.59
N GLY A 122 9.93 5.33 -7.49
CA GLY A 122 10.21 3.98 -7.96
C GLY A 122 8.99 3.28 -8.53
N SER A 123 9.20 2.08 -9.07
CA SER A 123 8.12 1.23 -9.57
C SER A 123 8.36 -0.23 -9.23
N CYS A 124 7.28 -0.99 -9.16
CA CYS A 124 7.29 -2.43 -8.99
C CYS A 124 6.15 -3.06 -9.80
N THR A 125 6.22 -4.37 -9.99
CA THR A 125 5.10 -5.17 -10.53
C THR A 125 4.75 -6.27 -9.53
N SER A 126 3.46 -6.61 -9.43
CA SER A 126 2.98 -7.75 -8.67
C SER A 126 3.62 -9.06 -9.17
N ARG A 127 3.62 -10.07 -8.31
CA ARG A 127 4.25 -11.38 -8.60
C ARG A 127 3.62 -12.10 -9.80
N ASP A 128 2.33 -11.89 -10.03
CA ASP A 128 1.59 -12.43 -11.16
C ASP A 128 1.71 -11.59 -12.45
N GLY A 129 2.43 -10.46 -12.41
CA GLY A 129 2.65 -9.60 -13.57
C GLY A 129 1.42 -8.79 -14.01
N ARG A 130 0.35 -8.70 -13.20
CA ARG A 130 -0.91 -8.08 -13.59
C ARG A 130 -1.11 -6.65 -13.08
N LEU A 131 -0.44 -6.29 -12.00
CA LEU A 131 -0.55 -4.99 -11.36
C LEU A 131 0.81 -4.30 -11.31
N ARG A 132 0.90 -3.07 -11.81
CA ARG A 132 2.08 -2.22 -11.66
C ARG A 132 1.79 -1.09 -10.69
N ILE A 133 2.70 -0.84 -9.76
CA ILE A 133 2.62 0.28 -8.82
C ILE A 133 3.85 1.16 -8.99
N ALA A 134 3.66 2.46 -9.00
CA ALA A 134 4.78 3.39 -8.92
C ALA A 134 4.48 4.64 -8.14
N THR A 135 5.56 5.20 -7.61
CA THR A 135 5.59 6.53 -7.01
C THR A 135 6.50 7.40 -7.85
N THR A 136 6.04 8.58 -8.26
CA THR A 136 6.84 9.58 -8.96
C THR A 136 6.75 10.92 -8.25
N TYR A 137 7.76 11.77 -8.45
CA TYR A 137 7.82 13.09 -7.83
C TYR A 137 8.24 14.15 -8.85
N GLU A 138 7.54 15.27 -8.83
CA GLU A 138 7.84 16.46 -9.61
C GLU A 138 7.92 17.67 -8.67
N GLY A 139 9.10 18.28 -8.56
CA GLY A 139 9.30 19.44 -7.69
C GLY A 139 10.75 19.68 -7.30
N GLN A 140 10.93 20.48 -6.25
CA GLN A 140 12.24 20.87 -5.73
C GLN A 140 12.67 19.99 -4.55
N ARG A 141 13.98 19.76 -4.42
CA ARG A 141 14.57 19.00 -3.30
C ARG A 141 15.52 19.92 -2.55
N ARG A 142 15.40 19.98 -1.23
CA ARG A 142 16.30 20.75 -0.35
C ARG A 142 16.93 19.82 0.66
N LYS A 143 18.25 19.87 0.83
CA LYS A 143 18.93 19.19 1.94
C LYS A 143 18.98 20.10 3.15
N ALA A 144 18.71 19.55 4.33
CA ALA A 144 18.82 20.26 5.58
C ALA A 144 19.29 19.32 6.69
N ARG A 145 19.98 19.88 7.68
CA ARG A 145 20.33 19.16 8.91
C ARG A 145 19.21 19.37 9.93
N VAL A 146 18.64 18.28 10.44
CA VAL A 146 17.56 18.30 11.43
C VAL A 146 17.95 17.47 12.65
N GLY A 147 17.32 17.74 13.79
CA GLY A 147 17.50 16.92 15.00
C GLY A 147 17.14 15.46 14.70
N GLY A 148 18.07 14.55 14.95
CA GLY A 148 17.93 13.12 14.82
C GLY A 148 17.29 12.48 16.05
N GLY A 149 16.71 11.30 15.86
CA GLY A 149 16.10 10.49 16.90
C GLY A 149 14.61 10.75 17.10
N PHE A 150 13.92 9.76 17.68
CA PHE A 150 12.47 9.81 17.95
C PHE A 150 12.07 11.00 18.83
N PHE A 151 13.00 11.51 19.65
CA PHE A 151 12.84 12.67 20.53
C PHE A 151 13.75 13.87 20.18
N GLY A 152 14.48 13.83 19.05
CA GLY A 152 15.34 14.95 18.61
C GLY A 152 16.66 15.12 19.38
N THR A 153 17.06 14.15 20.21
CA THR A 153 18.23 14.23 21.11
C THR A 153 19.52 13.62 20.54
N GLU A 154 19.48 13.02 19.35
CA GLU A 154 20.57 12.18 18.81
C GLU A 154 21.52 12.92 17.84
N GLY A 155 21.58 14.26 17.93
CA GLY A 155 22.44 15.10 17.08
C GLY A 155 21.77 15.53 15.78
N LEU A 156 22.54 16.01 14.80
CA LEU A 156 22.02 16.50 13.52
C LEU A 156 22.18 15.47 12.39
N ILE A 157 21.07 15.05 11.80
CA ILE A 157 21.03 14.15 10.63
C ILE A 157 20.78 14.93 9.34
N ASP A 158 21.40 14.49 8.25
CA ASP A 158 21.07 15.00 6.91
C ASP A 158 19.72 14.44 6.46
N SER A 159 18.79 15.33 6.15
CA SER A 159 17.47 15.00 5.64
C SER A 159 17.20 15.73 4.33
N THR A 160 16.37 15.14 3.49
CA THR A 160 15.90 15.76 2.25
C THR A 160 14.43 16.14 2.39
N PHE A 161 14.13 17.37 2.02
CA PHE A 161 12.81 17.97 2.02
C PHE A 161 12.32 18.22 0.59
N PHE A 162 11.02 18.06 0.39
CA PHE A 162 10.37 18.04 -0.91
C PHE A 162 9.25 19.07 -0.96
N THR A 163 9.25 19.88 -2.03
CA THR A 163 8.19 20.84 -2.36
C THR A 163 7.76 20.62 -3.82
N GLY A 164 6.52 20.17 -4.03
CA GLY A 164 6.06 19.75 -5.35
C GLY A 164 4.84 18.84 -5.31
N THR A 165 4.77 17.91 -6.25
CA THR A 165 3.69 16.91 -6.35
C THR A 165 4.29 15.51 -6.37
N ARG A 166 3.77 14.63 -5.51
CA ARG A 166 4.04 13.21 -5.55
C ARG A 166 2.82 12.49 -6.13
N THR A 167 3.04 11.54 -7.02
CA THR A 167 1.97 10.74 -7.64
C THR A 167 2.17 9.27 -7.33
N LEU A 168 1.14 8.62 -6.78
CA LEU A 168 1.01 7.16 -6.70
C LEU A 168 0.17 6.69 -7.90
N ALA A 169 0.73 5.82 -8.73
CA ALA A 169 0.03 5.18 -9.84
C ALA A 169 -0.17 3.69 -9.57
N ILE A 170 -1.37 3.18 -9.85
CA ILE A 170 -1.72 1.77 -9.80
C ILE A 170 -2.32 1.40 -11.15
N GLU A 171 -1.72 0.47 -11.86
CA GLU A 171 -2.11 0.12 -13.22
C GLU A 171 -2.41 -1.36 -13.32
N HIS A 172 -3.57 -1.67 -13.89
CA HIS A 172 -3.91 -3.01 -14.33
C HIS A 172 -3.32 -3.22 -15.72
N LEU A 173 -2.24 -3.99 -15.78
CA LEU A 173 -1.44 -4.18 -17.00
C LEU A 173 -2.23 -4.81 -18.15
N PRO A 174 -3.07 -5.86 -17.94
CA PRO A 174 -3.85 -6.46 -19.02
C PRO A 174 -4.77 -5.48 -19.74
N SER A 175 -5.44 -4.60 -18.98
CA SER A 175 -6.39 -3.63 -19.55
C SER A 175 -5.77 -2.26 -19.85
N GLY A 176 -4.53 -2.01 -19.46
CA GLY A 176 -3.86 -0.69 -19.54
C GLY A 176 -4.56 0.42 -18.74
N ARG A 177 -5.47 0.09 -17.82
CA ARG A 177 -6.23 1.07 -17.03
C ARG A 177 -5.45 1.42 -15.77
N ALA A 178 -5.47 2.69 -15.36
CA ALA A 178 -4.72 3.12 -14.18
C ALA A 178 -5.52 4.05 -13.26
N LEU A 179 -5.19 4.00 -11.97
CA LEU A 179 -5.52 5.02 -10.99
C LEU A 179 -4.27 5.88 -10.75
N ARG A 180 -4.45 7.19 -10.62
CA ARG A 180 -3.41 8.13 -10.20
C ARG A 180 -3.90 8.95 -9.02
N LEU A 181 -3.17 8.89 -7.90
CA LEU A 181 -3.43 9.68 -6.71
C LEU A 181 -2.29 10.69 -6.56
N GLN A 182 -2.64 11.96 -6.40
CA GLN A 182 -1.67 13.04 -6.26
C GLN A 182 -1.69 13.62 -4.85
N GLU A 183 -0.51 13.89 -4.33
CA GLU A 183 -0.27 14.55 -3.05
C GLU A 183 0.61 15.77 -3.27
N ARG A 184 0.21 16.91 -2.72
CA ARG A 184 1.04 18.12 -2.72
C ARG A 184 1.94 18.10 -1.50
N LEU A 185 3.24 18.33 -1.75
CA LEU A 185 4.27 18.39 -0.72
C LEU A 185 4.69 19.84 -0.53
N ALA A 186 4.81 20.27 0.73
CA ALA A 186 5.22 21.61 1.11
C ALA A 186 6.30 21.51 2.19
N ASP A 187 7.57 21.57 1.77
CA ASP A 187 8.77 21.35 2.60
C ASP A 187 8.61 20.14 3.53
N THR A 188 8.19 19.01 2.96
CA THR A 188 7.92 17.77 3.69
C THR A 188 9.13 16.84 3.62
N ASN A 189 9.49 16.17 4.72
CA ASN A 189 10.62 15.23 4.69
C ASN A 189 10.31 14.01 3.80
N SER A 190 11.35 13.28 3.35
CA SER A 190 11.14 11.98 2.73
C SER A 190 10.57 11.00 3.75
N TYR A 191 9.32 10.60 3.55
CA TYR A 191 8.79 9.34 4.04
C TYR A 191 8.44 8.44 2.85
N SER A 192 8.59 7.13 3.01
CA SER A 192 8.32 6.10 1.98
C SER A 192 6.88 6.18 1.47
N ALA A 193 6.68 6.66 0.24
CA ALA A 193 5.38 6.87 -0.47
C ALA A 193 4.25 7.45 0.41
N PRO A 194 3.01 7.66 -0.06
CA PRO A 194 1.90 7.90 0.87
C PRO A 194 1.82 6.69 1.80
N GLN A 195 1.68 6.88 3.12
CA GLN A 195 1.50 5.79 4.10
C GLN A 195 0.16 5.08 3.89
N THR A 196 0.03 4.46 2.73
CA THR A 196 -1.14 3.76 2.25
C THR A 196 -0.79 2.30 2.23
N ALA A 197 -1.45 1.51 3.08
CA ALA A 197 -1.33 0.08 3.00
C ALA A 197 -2.12 -0.40 1.78
N ILE A 198 -1.39 -0.75 0.73
CA ILE A 198 -1.96 -1.34 -0.50
C ILE A 198 -2.10 -2.85 -0.28
N ARG A 199 -3.28 -3.41 -0.56
CA ARG A 199 -3.52 -4.85 -0.56
C ARG A 199 -4.03 -5.26 -1.92
N TYR A 200 -3.32 -6.17 -2.58
CA TYR A 200 -3.73 -6.72 -3.86
C TYR A 200 -4.27 -8.15 -3.67
N LEU A 201 -5.50 -8.36 -4.12
CA LEU A 201 -6.27 -9.61 -3.97
C LEU A 201 -6.65 -10.11 -5.36
N PRO A 202 -5.74 -10.79 -6.09
CA PRO A 202 -5.93 -11.18 -7.48
C PRO A 202 -7.13 -12.10 -7.67
N GLU A 203 -7.36 -13.03 -6.74
CA GLU A 203 -8.50 -13.97 -6.75
C GLU A 203 -9.85 -13.27 -6.64
N LEU A 204 -9.90 -12.09 -6.03
CA LEU A 204 -11.09 -11.24 -5.97
C LEU A 204 -11.09 -10.15 -7.05
N ARG A 205 -9.98 -9.98 -7.79
CA ARG A 205 -9.73 -8.85 -8.70
C ARG A 205 -9.90 -7.50 -7.99
N LEU A 206 -9.37 -7.38 -6.78
CA LEU A 206 -9.49 -6.17 -5.96
C LEU A 206 -8.12 -5.60 -5.58
N VAL A 207 -8.05 -4.27 -5.49
CA VAL A 207 -7.00 -3.56 -4.77
C VAL A 207 -7.66 -2.72 -3.67
N LEU A 208 -7.19 -2.90 -2.43
CA LEU A 208 -7.57 -2.06 -1.30
C LEU A 208 -6.48 -1.05 -1.04
N LEU A 209 -6.87 0.22 -0.86
CA LEU A 209 -6.00 1.30 -0.41
C LEU A 209 -6.45 1.71 0.98
N LEU A 210 -5.68 1.36 2.00
CA LEU A 210 -5.99 1.71 3.38
C LEU A 210 -5.14 2.92 3.78
N GLY A 211 -5.77 3.96 4.31
CA GLY A 211 -5.04 5.11 4.84
C GLY A 211 -4.71 6.22 3.85
N VAL A 212 -5.46 6.33 2.74
CA VAL A 212 -5.26 7.43 1.79
C VAL A 212 -5.75 8.71 2.44
N ALA A 213 -4.80 9.55 2.89
CA ALA A 213 -5.11 10.90 3.35
C ALA A 213 -5.21 11.83 2.13
N ARG A 214 -6.36 12.49 1.95
CA ARG A 214 -6.43 13.72 1.15
C ARG A 214 -5.93 14.89 2.01
N GLU A 215 -5.47 15.98 1.39
CA GLU A 215 -5.02 17.17 2.13
C GLU A 215 -6.00 17.56 3.26
N ARG A 216 -5.51 17.59 4.51
CA ARG A 216 -6.25 17.97 5.73
C ARG A 216 -7.41 17.05 6.16
N GLY A 217 -7.53 15.84 5.62
CA GLY A 217 -8.64 14.92 5.90
C GLY A 217 -8.31 13.74 6.82
N VAL A 218 -9.35 13.11 7.36
CA VAL A 218 -9.27 11.78 8.01
C VAL A 218 -8.84 10.76 6.95
N PRO A 219 -7.85 9.88 7.23
CA PRO A 219 -7.46 8.85 6.28
C PRO A 219 -8.67 8.00 5.86
N LEU A 220 -8.84 7.78 4.57
CA LEU A 220 -9.92 6.97 4.03
C LEU A 220 -9.39 5.64 3.52
N ALA A 221 -10.28 4.65 3.49
CA ALA A 221 -10.05 3.42 2.76
C ALA A 221 -10.78 3.48 1.42
N HIS A 222 -10.13 2.98 0.38
CA HIS A 222 -10.71 2.82 -0.95
C HIS A 222 -10.59 1.38 -1.42
N CYS A 223 -11.55 0.98 -2.25
CA CYS A 223 -11.55 -0.27 -2.96
C CYS A 223 -11.55 0.03 -4.47
N ILE A 224 -10.78 -0.74 -5.22
CA ILE A 224 -10.65 -0.66 -6.67
C ILE A 224 -10.95 -2.04 -7.23
N ALA A 225 -12.03 -2.15 -8.00
CA ALA A 225 -12.31 -3.35 -8.78
C ALA A 225 -11.48 -3.34 -10.07
N LEU A 226 -10.74 -4.43 -10.30
CA LEU A 226 -9.96 -4.61 -11.50
C LEU A 226 -10.83 -5.20 -12.62
N PRO A 227 -10.62 -4.79 -13.88
CA PRO A 227 -11.31 -5.38 -15.02
C PRO A 227 -11.10 -6.89 -15.12
N ALA A 228 -12.05 -7.57 -15.75
CA ALA A 228 -11.80 -8.90 -16.29
C ALA A 228 -10.70 -8.84 -17.37
N ASP A 229 -9.97 -9.94 -17.52
CA ASP A 229 -9.05 -10.14 -18.64
C ASP A 229 -9.81 -10.31 -19.97
#